data_AF-A0A955GSC0-F1
#
_entry.id   AF-A0A955GSC0-F1
#
_cell.length_a   1.000
_cell.length_b   1.000
_cell.length_c   1.000
_cell.angle_alpha   90.00
_cell.angle_beta   90.00
_cell.angle_gamma   90.00
#
_symmetry.space_group_name_H-M   'P 1'
#
loop_
_entity.id
_entity.type
_entity.pdbx_description
1 polymer ?
#
loop_
_entity_poly.entity_id
_entity_poly.type
_entity_poly.pdbx_seq_one_letter_code
_entity_poly.pdbx_strand_id
1 'polypeptide(L)'
;VLSRSQAESYIKLGKVKVNEKVITKPGYFVKADSVIKLFQAEQFVSRAGLKLASASVALNLDFTAKTVLDVGSSTGGFSDFALKNGAKKVYAVDVGTNQLHPSLRPNPKIELHEQTDIRKFVPKIPPDIILIDVSFISLRQILPHIAKISAKNTLVVAMLKPQFEAEADMKHKGVIKNDSMRR
;
A
#
# COMPACT_ATOMS: atom_id res chain seq x y z
N VAL A 1 1.26 13.76 14.48
CA VAL A 1 0.49 14.06 13.25
C VAL A 1 1.36 14.98 12.39
N LEU A 2 1.52 14.70 11.10
CA LEU A 2 2.51 15.32 10.21
C LEU A 2 1.96 16.51 9.40
N SER A 3 0.63 16.65 9.28
CA SER A 3 0.01 17.80 8.59
C SER A 3 -1.41 18.07 9.07
N ARG A 4 -1.92 19.28 8.80
CA ARG A 4 -3.31 19.67 9.09
C ARG A 4 -4.30 18.75 8.38
N SER A 5 -4.08 18.47 7.09
CA SER A 5 -4.95 17.57 6.32
C SER A 5 -4.98 16.14 6.89
N GLN A 6 -3.86 15.67 7.44
CA GLN A 6 -3.81 14.39 8.13
C GLN A 6 -4.61 14.42 9.45
N ALA A 7 -4.50 15.51 10.22
CA ALA A 7 -5.30 15.70 11.43
C ALA A 7 -6.80 15.68 11.12
N GLU A 8 -7.23 16.43 10.09
CA GLU A 8 -8.63 16.46 9.66
C GLU A 8 -9.15 15.09 9.24
N SER A 9 -8.32 14.32 8.52
CA SER A 9 -8.67 12.95 8.14
C SER A 9 -8.84 12.05 9.36
N TYR A 10 -7.94 12.11 10.35
CA TYR A 10 -8.04 11.32 11.57
C TYR A 10 -9.25 11.67 12.42
N ILE A 11 -9.58 12.96 12.51
CA ILE A 11 -10.81 13.41 13.17
C ILE A 11 -12.02 12.82 12.45
N LYS A 12 -12.16 13.03 11.13
CA LYS A 12 -13.29 12.49 10.34
C LYS A 12 -13.44 10.97 10.45
N LEU A 13 -12.34 10.23 10.60
CA LEU A 13 -12.33 8.77 10.77
C LEU A 13 -12.62 8.31 12.21
N GLY A 14 -12.97 9.22 13.13
CA GLY A 14 -13.25 8.90 14.54
C GLY A 14 -12.02 8.40 15.31
N LYS A 15 -10.81 8.76 14.86
CA LYS A 15 -9.54 8.33 15.46
C LYS A 15 -9.04 9.29 16.53
N VAL A 16 -9.73 10.39 16.77
CA VAL A 16 -9.37 11.39 17.78
C VAL A 16 -10.39 11.36 18.92
N LYS A 17 -9.89 11.27 20.16
CA LYS A 17 -10.67 11.53 21.37
C LYS A 17 -10.25 12.84 22.00
N VAL A 18 -11.23 13.59 22.48
CA VAL A 18 -11.03 14.76 23.33
C VAL A 18 -11.73 14.47 24.65
N ASN A 19 -10.98 14.43 25.76
CA ASN A 19 -11.51 14.05 27.09
C ASN A 19 -12.33 12.75 27.04
N GLU A 20 -11.74 11.70 26.45
CA GLU A 20 -12.35 10.37 26.25
C GLU A 20 -13.59 10.30 25.34
N LYS A 21 -14.02 11.41 24.73
CA LYS A 21 -15.09 11.43 23.73
C LYS A 21 -14.53 11.41 22.31
N VAL A 22 -14.99 10.47 21.48
CA VAL A 22 -14.63 10.41 20.06
C VAL A 22 -15.20 11.64 19.33
N ILE A 23 -14.32 12.35 18.60
CA ILE A 23 -14.68 13.53 17.83
C ILE A 23 -14.53 13.23 16.34
N THR A 24 -15.57 13.55 15.56
CA THR A 24 -15.60 13.37 14.09
C THR A 24 -15.65 14.67 13.30
N LYS A 25 -15.79 15.82 13.97
CA LYS A 25 -15.84 17.16 13.35
C LYS A 25 -14.51 17.89 13.55
N PRO A 26 -13.74 18.21 12.48
CA PRO A 26 -12.46 18.90 12.62
C PRO A 26 -12.55 20.31 13.24
N GLY A 27 -13.66 21.01 13.06
CA GLY A 27 -13.94 22.30 13.71
C GLY A 27 -14.65 22.16 15.06
N TYR A 28 -14.42 21.07 15.79
CA TYR A 28 -14.95 20.91 17.15
C TYR A 28 -14.17 21.81 18.12
N PHE A 29 -14.87 22.67 18.85
CA PHE A 29 -14.24 23.55 19.83
C PHE A 29 -13.72 22.74 21.02
N VAL A 30 -12.49 23.03 21.41
CA VAL A 30 -11.82 22.42 22.56
C VAL A 30 -11.34 23.52 23.50
N LYS A 31 -11.25 23.20 24.79
CA LYS A 31 -10.61 24.09 25.76
C LYS A 31 -9.09 23.93 25.70
N ALA A 32 -8.35 24.92 26.16
CA ALA A 32 -6.89 24.89 26.18
C ALA A 32 -6.31 23.73 27.02
N ASP A 33 -7.05 23.25 28.02
CA ASP A 33 -6.71 22.14 28.92
C ASP A 33 -7.26 20.78 28.47
N SER A 34 -7.91 20.70 27.30
CA SER A 34 -8.50 19.46 26.84
C SER A 34 -7.43 18.43 26.49
N VAL A 35 -7.60 17.21 26.99
CA VAL A 35 -6.69 16.09 26.69
C VAL A 35 -7.10 15.49 25.35
N ILE A 36 -6.24 15.65 24.35
CA ILE A 36 -6.43 15.11 22.99
C ILE A 36 -5.63 13.81 22.86
N LYS A 37 -6.31 12.69 22.61
CA LYS A 37 -5.70 11.39 22.36
C LYS A 37 -6.00 10.92 20.95
N LEU A 38 -4.99 10.39 20.29
CA LEU A 38 -5.15 9.73 18.99
C LEU A 38 -5.23 8.22 19.21
N PHE A 39 -6.37 7.62 18.88
CA PHE A 39 -6.53 6.16 18.80
C PHE A 39 -6.09 5.72 17.42
N GLN A 40 -4.81 5.39 17.28
CA GLN A 40 -4.27 4.96 16.01
C GLN A 40 -3.92 3.48 16.02
N ALA A 41 -4.48 2.74 15.05
CA ALA A 41 -3.85 1.53 14.54
C ALA A 41 -2.66 1.97 13.67
N GLU A 42 -1.49 1.36 13.88
CA GLU A 42 -0.17 1.61 13.27
C GLU A 42 -0.11 2.62 12.11
N GLN A 43 0.76 3.63 12.24
CA GLN A 43 1.09 4.52 11.13
C GLN A 43 1.92 3.75 10.10
N PHE A 44 1.34 3.46 8.94
CA PHE A 44 2.12 3.14 7.75
C PHE A 44 2.60 4.41 7.06
N VAL A 45 3.73 4.37 6.37
CA VAL A 45 4.29 5.53 5.63
C VAL A 45 3.32 6.10 4.57
N SER A 46 2.29 5.35 4.17
CA SER A 46 1.26 5.84 3.24
C SER A 46 -0.11 5.19 3.45
N ARG A 47 -1.15 5.80 2.88
CA ARG A 47 -2.52 5.24 2.85
C ARG A 47 -2.59 3.87 2.17
N ALA A 48 -1.63 3.52 1.31
CA ALA A 48 -1.59 2.21 0.70
C ALA A 48 -1.39 1.12 1.77
N GLY A 49 -0.56 1.35 2.79
CA GLY A 49 -0.40 0.40 3.89
C GLY A 49 -1.71 0.04 4.60
N LEU A 50 -2.65 0.99 4.71
CA LEU A 50 -3.99 0.74 5.25
C LEU A 50 -4.85 -0.15 4.34
N LYS A 51 -4.68 -0.05 3.02
CA LYS A 51 -5.38 -0.94 2.07
C LYS A 51 -4.91 -2.38 2.24
N LEU A 52 -3.59 -2.56 2.33
CA LEU A 52 -3.02 -3.89 2.56
C LEU A 52 -3.40 -4.42 3.93
N ALA A 53 -3.45 -3.59 4.97
CA ALA A 53 -3.94 -3.99 6.29
C ALA A 53 -5.35 -4.59 6.22
N SER A 54 -6.27 -3.91 5.52
CA SER A 54 -7.63 -4.43 5.35
C SER A 54 -7.66 -5.73 4.53
N ALA A 55 -6.89 -5.80 3.45
CA ALA A 55 -6.83 -6.99 2.60
C ALA A 55 -6.16 -8.18 3.32
N SER A 56 -5.13 -7.93 4.13
CA SER A 56 -4.38 -8.94 4.87
C SER A 56 -5.26 -9.71 5.84
N VAL A 57 -6.17 -9.02 6.54
CA VAL A 57 -7.14 -9.66 7.42
C VAL A 57 -8.14 -10.51 6.62
N ALA A 58 -8.71 -9.94 5.56
CA ALA A 58 -9.71 -10.63 4.74
C ALA A 58 -9.16 -11.88 4.03
N LEU A 59 -7.89 -11.83 3.62
CA LEU A 59 -7.21 -12.89 2.87
C LEU A 59 -6.36 -13.81 3.77
N ASN A 60 -6.36 -13.58 5.09
CA ASN A 60 -5.54 -14.30 6.07
C ASN A 60 -4.06 -14.41 5.66
N LEU A 61 -3.47 -13.28 5.26
CA LEU A 61 -2.07 -13.24 4.83
C LEU A 61 -1.15 -13.27 6.06
N ASP A 62 -0.15 -14.15 6.02
CA ASP A 62 0.91 -14.25 7.02
C ASP A 62 2.26 -13.83 6.41
N PHE A 63 2.81 -12.73 6.91
CA PHE A 63 4.10 -12.18 6.48
C PHE A 63 5.27 -12.70 7.32
N THR A 64 5.02 -13.47 8.38
CA THR A 64 6.05 -13.94 9.32
C THR A 64 7.13 -14.73 8.61
N ALA A 65 8.37 -14.25 8.70
CA ALA A 65 9.55 -14.84 8.08
C ALA A 65 9.43 -15.04 6.54
N LYS A 66 8.56 -14.27 5.87
CA LYS A 66 8.36 -14.33 4.42
C LYS A 66 9.24 -13.34 3.67
N THR A 67 9.70 -13.75 2.50
CA THR A 67 10.28 -12.87 1.47
C THR A 67 9.13 -12.29 0.66
N VAL A 68 9.05 -10.97 0.59
CA VAL A 68 7.98 -10.25 -0.11
C VAL A 68 8.54 -9.52 -1.32
N LEU A 69 7.80 -9.51 -2.41
CA LEU A 69 8.03 -8.62 -3.55
C LEU A 69 6.90 -7.59 -3.60
N ASP A 70 7.25 -6.32 -3.46
CA ASP A 70 6.33 -5.17 -3.55
C ASP A 70 6.48 -4.49 -4.92
N VAL A 71 5.52 -4.73 -5.81
CA VAL A 71 5.50 -4.24 -7.18
C VAL A 71 4.74 -2.92 -7.26
N GLY A 72 5.45 -1.86 -7.64
CA GLY A 72 4.95 -0.49 -7.56
C GLY A 72 5.07 0.07 -6.15
N SER A 73 6.21 -0.16 -5.50
CA SER A 73 6.40 0.13 -4.07
C SER A 73 6.15 1.59 -3.71
N SER A 74 6.36 2.53 -4.64
CA SER A 74 6.16 3.98 -4.49
C SER A 74 6.81 4.48 -3.19
N THR A 75 6.04 5.12 -2.32
CA THR A 75 6.48 5.61 -1.00
C THR A 75 6.80 4.51 0.00
N GLY A 76 6.49 3.24 -0.30
CA GLY A 76 6.81 2.07 0.51
C GLY A 76 5.70 1.62 1.46
N GLY A 77 4.44 1.96 1.20
CA GLY A 77 3.32 1.64 2.10
C GLY A 77 3.10 0.15 2.32
N PHE A 78 3.19 -0.65 1.27
CA PHE A 78 3.07 -2.11 1.34
C PHE A 78 4.33 -2.74 1.93
N SER A 79 5.52 -2.28 1.51
CA SER A 79 6.79 -2.65 2.13
C SER A 79 6.82 -2.44 3.65
N ASP A 80 6.40 -1.27 4.13
CA ASP A 80 6.33 -0.95 5.57
C ASP A 80 5.35 -1.87 6.31
N PHE A 81 4.18 -2.10 5.72
CA PHE A 81 3.19 -3.03 6.27
C PHE A 81 3.77 -4.44 6.42
N ALA A 82 4.36 -4.97 5.35
CA ALA A 82 4.93 -6.32 5.35
C ALA A 82 6.02 -6.48 6.41
N LEU A 83 6.92 -5.49 6.54
CA LEU A 83 8.00 -5.50 7.52
C LEU A 83 7.49 -5.44 8.97
N LYS A 84 6.50 -4.58 9.25
CA LYS A 84 5.86 -4.50 10.57
C LYS A 84 5.15 -5.80 10.95
N ASN A 85 4.67 -6.54 9.94
CA ASN A 85 4.01 -7.84 10.12
C ASN A 85 4.98 -9.04 9.98
N GLY A 86 6.29 -8.82 10.13
CA GLY A 86 7.25 -9.91 10.31
C GLY A 86 7.94 -10.42 9.04
N ALA A 87 7.80 -9.73 7.91
CA ALA A 87 8.56 -10.06 6.70
C ALA A 87 10.07 -10.06 6.99
N LYS A 88 10.76 -11.12 6.55
CA LYS A 88 12.23 -11.21 6.70
C LYS A 88 12.96 -10.34 5.68
N LYS A 89 12.36 -10.15 4.50
CA LYS A 89 12.93 -9.40 3.37
C LYS A 89 11.83 -8.84 2.48
N VAL A 90 12.05 -7.66 1.93
CA VAL A 90 11.19 -7.04 0.91
C VAL A 90 12.05 -6.63 -0.29
N TYR A 91 11.70 -7.10 -1.47
CA TYR A 91 12.13 -6.52 -2.74
C TYR A 91 11.15 -5.41 -3.10
N ALA A 92 11.57 -4.15 -3.06
CA ALA A 92 10.74 -3.00 -3.38
C ALA A 92 11.07 -2.54 -4.80
N VAL A 93 10.16 -2.77 -5.75
CA VAL A 93 10.39 -2.48 -7.18
C VAL A 93 9.47 -1.35 -7.63
N ASP A 94 10.05 -0.31 -8.21
CA ASP A 94 9.30 0.84 -8.74
C ASP A 94 9.94 1.39 -10.02
N VAL A 95 9.12 1.90 -10.92
CA VAL A 95 9.58 2.57 -12.17
C VAL A 95 9.97 4.03 -11.93
N GLY A 96 9.51 4.64 -10.85
CA GLY A 96 9.84 5.99 -10.45
C GLY A 96 11.22 6.10 -9.82
N THR A 97 11.58 7.34 -9.50
CA THR A 97 12.87 7.69 -8.89
C THR A 97 12.63 8.42 -7.57
N ASN A 98 13.46 8.11 -6.57
CA ASN A 98 13.44 8.69 -5.24
C ASN A 98 12.06 8.69 -4.55
N GLN A 99 11.28 7.62 -4.74
CA GLN A 99 9.93 7.51 -4.20
C GLN A 99 9.93 6.98 -2.77
N LEU A 100 10.81 6.03 -2.44
CA LEU A 100 10.76 5.34 -1.15
C LEU A 100 10.96 6.32 0.02
N HIS A 101 10.06 6.27 1.00
CA HIS A 101 10.08 7.17 2.15
C HIS A 101 11.43 7.09 2.90
N PRO A 102 12.02 8.23 3.31
CA PRO A 102 13.35 8.25 3.93
C PRO A 102 13.52 7.33 5.15
N SER A 103 12.45 7.12 5.93
CA SER A 103 12.49 6.21 7.09
C SER A 103 12.64 4.73 6.74
N LEU A 104 12.32 4.33 5.51
CA LEU A 104 12.42 2.94 5.05
C LEU A 104 13.76 2.66 4.37
N ARG A 105 14.36 3.66 3.73
CA ARG A 105 15.63 3.54 3.00
C ARG A 105 16.79 2.88 3.79
N PRO A 106 17.01 3.18 5.08
CA PRO A 106 18.12 2.57 5.82
C PRO A 106 17.82 1.14 6.28
N ASN A 107 16.61 0.61 6.04
CA ASN A 107 16.22 -0.70 6.56
C ASN A 107 16.94 -1.81 5.76
N PRO A 108 17.80 -2.63 6.40
CA PRO A 108 18.59 -3.66 5.70
C PRO A 108 17.74 -4.81 5.15
N LYS A 109 16.47 -4.92 5.57
CA LYS A 109 15.53 -5.91 5.04
C LYS A 109 14.91 -5.48 3.70
N ILE A 110 15.10 -4.23 3.28
CA ILE A 110 14.61 -3.73 1.99
C ILE A 110 15.74 -3.80 0.96
N GLU A 111 15.49 -4.51 -0.13
CA GLU A 111 16.27 -4.43 -1.35
C GLU A 111 15.51 -3.56 -2.36
N LEU A 112 15.96 -2.32 -2.53
CA LEU A 112 15.28 -1.30 -3.34
C LEU A 112 15.76 -1.33 -4.80
N HIS A 113 14.80 -1.38 -5.71
CA HIS A 113 14.97 -1.37 -7.17
C HIS A 113 14.09 -0.26 -7.78
N GLU A 114 14.54 0.98 -7.68
CA GLU A 114 13.92 2.12 -8.39
C GLU A 114 14.35 2.15 -9.87
N GLN A 115 13.66 2.95 -10.69
CA GLN A 115 13.86 3.02 -12.14
C GLN A 115 13.84 1.65 -12.82
N THR A 116 13.10 0.70 -12.24
CA THR A 116 13.09 -0.70 -12.65
C THR A 116 11.68 -1.13 -13.01
N ASP A 117 11.49 -1.49 -14.27
CA ASP A 117 10.27 -2.15 -14.71
C ASP A 117 10.24 -3.57 -14.13
N ILE A 118 9.13 -3.95 -13.50
CA ILE A 118 8.97 -5.27 -12.91
C ILE A 118 9.22 -6.40 -13.91
N ARG A 119 8.92 -6.19 -15.20
CA ARG A 119 9.14 -7.18 -16.28
C ARG A 119 10.62 -7.45 -16.57
N LYS A 120 11.53 -6.63 -16.02
CA LYS A 120 12.98 -6.76 -16.14
C LYS A 120 13.64 -7.21 -14.83
N PHE A 121 12.89 -7.20 -13.73
CA PHE A 121 13.39 -7.59 -12.42
C PHE A 121 13.31 -9.10 -12.22
N VAL A 122 14.37 -9.71 -11.70
CA VAL A 122 14.40 -11.11 -11.30
C VAL A 122 14.94 -11.17 -9.86
N PRO A 123 14.15 -11.64 -8.89
CA PRO A 123 14.61 -11.72 -7.51
C PRO A 123 15.64 -12.85 -7.35
N LYS A 124 16.65 -12.63 -6.51
CA LYS A 124 17.68 -13.65 -6.21
C LYS A 124 17.10 -14.91 -5.57
N ILE A 125 16.06 -14.74 -4.74
CA ILE A 125 15.32 -15.82 -4.11
C ILE A 125 13.84 -15.61 -4.48
N PRO A 126 13.13 -16.65 -4.93
CA PRO A 126 11.70 -16.54 -5.21
C PRO A 126 10.93 -15.98 -4.00
N PRO A 127 10.03 -15.00 -4.20
CA PRO A 127 9.24 -14.43 -3.11
C PRO A 127 8.19 -15.43 -2.64
N ASP A 128 7.93 -15.44 -1.34
CA ASP A 128 6.80 -16.17 -0.75
C ASP A 128 5.48 -15.44 -1.03
N ILE A 129 5.51 -14.10 -1.04
CA ILE A 129 4.34 -13.24 -1.30
C ILE A 129 4.71 -12.15 -2.31
N ILE A 130 3.87 -11.94 -3.31
CA ILE A 130 3.97 -10.84 -4.27
C ILE A 130 2.77 -9.93 -4.08
N LEU A 131 3.03 -8.66 -3.80
CA LEU A 131 2.04 -7.60 -3.67
C LEU A 131 2.12 -6.70 -4.90
N ILE A 132 0.98 -6.39 -5.53
CA ILE A 132 0.95 -5.59 -6.76
C ILE A 132 0.00 -4.41 -6.61
N ASP A 133 0.56 -3.18 -6.59
CA ASP A 133 -0.16 -1.90 -6.60
C ASP A 133 0.40 -0.97 -7.69
N VAL A 134 0.18 -1.31 -8.95
CA VAL A 134 0.68 -0.53 -10.09
C VAL A 134 -0.38 0.40 -10.66
N SER A 135 0.03 1.52 -11.24
CA SER A 135 -0.85 2.47 -11.94
C SER A 135 -0.39 2.62 -13.39
N PHE A 136 -1.29 3.01 -14.30
CA PHE A 136 -0.99 3.27 -15.72
C PHE A 136 -0.50 2.06 -16.52
N ILE A 137 -0.58 0.85 -15.98
CA ILE A 137 -0.30 -0.41 -16.66
C ILE A 137 -1.37 -1.45 -16.25
N SER A 138 -1.78 -2.28 -17.21
CA SER A 138 -2.69 -3.40 -16.94
C SER A 138 -1.96 -4.56 -16.29
N LEU A 139 -2.61 -5.23 -15.33
CA LEU A 139 -2.11 -6.47 -14.74
C LEU A 139 -1.79 -7.54 -15.80
N ARG A 140 -2.55 -7.58 -16.92
CA ARG A 140 -2.31 -8.51 -18.04
C ARG A 140 -0.90 -8.38 -18.62
N GLN A 141 -0.29 -7.19 -18.55
CA GLN A 141 1.05 -6.96 -19.09
C GLN A 141 2.18 -7.44 -18.16
N ILE A 142 1.91 -7.53 -16.85
CA ILE A 142 2.94 -7.86 -15.85
C ILE A 142 2.80 -9.28 -15.30
N LEU A 143 1.57 -9.80 -15.20
CA LEU A 143 1.31 -11.13 -14.64
C LEU A 143 2.07 -12.27 -15.34
N PRO A 144 2.29 -12.27 -16.67
CA PRO A 144 3.10 -13.30 -17.32
C PRO A 144 4.54 -13.35 -16.81
N HIS A 145 5.13 -12.20 -16.46
CA HIS A 145 6.45 -12.15 -15.86
C HIS A 145 6.42 -12.53 -14.39
N ILE A 146 5.42 -12.05 -13.64
CA ILE A 146 5.20 -12.44 -12.24
C ILE A 146 5.12 -13.96 -12.10
N ALA A 147 4.42 -14.63 -13.01
CA ALA A 147 4.32 -16.09 -13.03
C ALA A 147 5.69 -16.78 -13.19
N LYS A 148 6.61 -16.21 -13.98
CA LYS A 148 7.96 -16.77 -14.21
C LYS A 148 8.86 -16.65 -12.98
N ILE A 149 8.70 -15.59 -12.20
CA ILE A 149 9.52 -15.33 -11.00
C ILE A 149 8.89 -15.88 -9.71
N SER A 150 7.70 -16.49 -9.82
CA SER A 150 6.98 -17.12 -8.71
C SER A 150 7.41 -18.58 -8.53
N ALA A 151 7.48 -19.03 -7.28
CA ALA A 151 7.56 -20.44 -6.94
C ALA A 151 6.16 -21.06 -6.85
N LYS A 152 6.09 -22.41 -6.76
CA LYS A 152 4.83 -23.17 -6.68
C LYS A 152 3.88 -22.68 -5.57
N ASN A 153 4.43 -22.23 -4.45
CA ASN A 153 3.67 -21.81 -3.27
C ASN A 153 3.67 -20.29 -3.06
N THR A 154 4.09 -19.52 -4.07
CA THR A 154 4.06 -18.05 -4.00
C THR A 154 2.62 -17.56 -4.01
N LEU A 155 2.25 -16.74 -3.02
CA LEU A 155 0.96 -16.06 -2.98
C LEU A 155 1.05 -14.74 -3.74
N VAL A 156 0.12 -14.50 -4.66
CA VAL A 156 0.04 -13.24 -5.41
C VAL A 156 -1.21 -12.48 -5.00
N VAL A 157 -1.03 -11.27 -4.50
CA VAL A 157 -2.09 -10.34 -4.11
C VAL A 157 -2.01 -9.11 -5.00
N ALA A 158 -2.96 -8.97 -5.92
CA ALA A 158 -2.96 -7.89 -6.90
C ALA A 158 -4.16 -6.96 -6.72
N MET A 159 -3.89 -5.65 -6.69
CA MET A 159 -4.95 -4.65 -6.66
C MET A 159 -5.41 -4.35 -8.09
N LEU A 160 -6.58 -4.88 -8.45
CA LEU A 160 -7.25 -4.56 -9.70
C LEU A 160 -7.70 -3.09 -9.67
N LYS A 161 -7.31 -2.32 -10.67
CA LYS A 161 -7.73 -0.93 -10.85
C LYS A 161 -8.46 -0.81 -12.19
N PRO A 162 -9.80 -0.89 -12.22
CA PRO A 162 -10.57 -0.95 -13.46
C PRO A 162 -10.18 0.10 -14.50
N GLN A 163 -9.87 1.34 -14.09
CA GLN A 163 -9.44 2.44 -14.96
C GLN A 163 -8.16 2.17 -15.76
N PHE A 164 -7.31 1.23 -15.31
CA PHE A 164 -6.09 0.82 -15.99
C PHE A 164 -6.24 -0.50 -16.76
N GLU A 165 -7.32 -1.24 -16.52
CA GLU A 165 -7.63 -2.49 -17.21
C GLU A 165 -8.57 -2.29 -18.41
N ALA A 166 -9.42 -1.26 -18.38
CA ALA A 166 -10.33 -0.97 -19.49
C ALA A 166 -9.58 -0.50 -20.75
N GLU A 167 -10.14 -0.82 -21.92
CA GLU A 167 -9.63 -0.39 -23.22
C GLU A 167 -9.83 1.12 -23.45
N ALA A 168 -9.11 1.69 -24.41
CA ALA A 168 -9.03 3.14 -24.65
C ALA A 168 -10.41 3.76 -24.95
N ASP A 169 -11.26 3.06 -25.70
CA ASP A 169 -12.58 3.55 -26.14
C ASP A 169 -13.61 3.67 -25.01
N MET A 170 -13.28 3.19 -23.81
CA MET A 170 -14.18 3.19 -22.65
C MET A 170 -13.79 4.19 -21.56
N LYS A 171 -12.70 4.95 -21.75
CA LYS A 171 -12.17 5.90 -20.75
C LYS A 171 -12.67 7.32 -21.03
N HIS A 172 -13.78 7.72 -20.41
CA HIS A 172 -14.13 9.14 -20.35
C HIS A 172 -13.42 9.83 -19.19
N LYS A 173 -12.33 10.57 -19.49
CA LYS A 173 -11.58 11.40 -18.53
C LYS A 173 -11.07 10.62 -17.28
N GLY A 174 -10.63 9.38 -17.46
CA GLY A 174 -10.06 8.56 -16.37
C GLY A 174 -11.06 8.01 -15.35
N VAL A 175 -12.37 8.23 -15.55
CA VAL A 175 -13.44 7.71 -14.69
C VAL A 175 -14.27 6.70 -15.47
N ILE A 176 -14.34 5.47 -14.99
CA ILE A 176 -15.26 4.47 -15.53
C ILE A 176 -16.66 4.78 -14.99
N LYS A 177 -17.55 5.18 -15.90
CA LYS A 177 -18.95 5.54 -15.63
C LYS A 177 -19.92 4.36 -15.72
N ASN A 178 -19.45 3.16 -16.03
CA ASN A 178 -20.31 1.99 -16.20
C ASN A 178 -20.30 1.11 -14.94
N ASP A 179 -21.47 0.94 -14.31
CA ASP A 179 -21.63 0.21 -13.05
C ASP A 179 -21.34 -1.29 -13.17
N SER A 180 -21.47 -1.87 -14.36
CA SER A 180 -21.14 -3.28 -14.62
C SER A 180 -19.65 -3.63 -14.51
N MET A 181 -18.77 -2.61 -14.50
CA MET A 181 -17.30 -2.77 -14.49
C MET A 181 -16.66 -2.28 -13.18
N ARG A 182 -17.45 -1.86 -12.18
CA ARG A 182 -16.98 -1.40 -10.87
C ARG A 182 -16.89 -2.50 -9.80
N ARG A 183 -17.39 -3.69 -10.08
CA ARG A 183 -17.43 -4.81 -9.12
C ARG A 183 -16.24 -5.74 -9.29
#